data_AF-A0A1F7YQS3-F1
#
_entry.id   AF-A0A1F7YQS3-F1
#
_cell.length_a   1.000
_cell.length_b   1.000
_cell.length_c   1.000
_cell.angle_alpha   90.00
_cell.angle_beta   90.00
_cell.angle_gamma   90.00
#
_symmetry.space_group_name_H-M   'P 1'
#
loop_
_entity.id
_entity.type
_entity.pdbx_description
1 polymer ?
#
loop_
_entity_poly.entity_id
_entity_poly.type
_entity_poly.pdbx_seq_one_letter_code
_entity_poly.pdbx_strand_id
1 'polypeptide(L)'
;MYPKFELVSAEEGKDWQVRAVTVELPEVKLGDYKAALIGEARAEKIWTPEKGSAKAAQKEKELTQEEKEAKVIDTLLEKIEINVPKMLVEEEINSRLSSLLERLEKLGLSLESYLASINKTGDSLRSEYRDGAERSIKLDIILSEVAQKEKVEVTDEEMQAFISVASSDKDAIKRLTHNSQEAATVRALLKKRKVLEHLVSLLT
;
A
#
# COMPACT_ATOMS: atom_id res chain seq x y z
N MET A 1 -13.72 4.75 4.04
CA MET A 1 -14.49 3.70 3.34
C MET A 1 -15.87 4.24 3.06
N TYR A 2 -16.36 4.09 1.84
CA TYR A 2 -17.73 4.49 1.51
C TYR A 2 -18.65 3.30 1.77
N PRO A 3 -19.79 3.50 2.43
CA PRO A 3 -20.77 2.43 2.60
C PRO A 3 -21.32 2.00 1.24
N LYS A 4 -21.47 0.69 1.05
CA LYS A 4 -22.23 0.14 -0.06
C LYS A 4 -23.72 0.21 0.26
N PHE A 5 -24.49 0.84 -0.60
CA PHE A 5 -25.94 0.95 -0.43
C PHE A 5 -26.67 -0.09 -1.29
N GLU A 6 -27.68 -0.72 -0.71
CA GLU A 6 -28.56 -1.67 -1.38
C GLU A 6 -30.02 -1.29 -1.10
N LEU A 7 -30.81 -1.16 -2.16
CA LEU A 7 -32.25 -0.90 -2.04
C LEU A 7 -32.94 -2.22 -1.68
N VAL A 8 -33.56 -2.25 -0.50
CA VAL A 8 -34.24 -3.44 0.03
C VAL A 8 -35.71 -3.46 -0.38
N SER A 9 -36.37 -2.30 -0.40
CA SER A 9 -37.75 -2.15 -0.86
C SER A 9 -38.05 -0.72 -1.29
N ALA A 10 -38.83 -0.58 -2.37
CA ALA A 10 -39.37 0.68 -2.87
C ALA A 10 -40.79 0.47 -3.44
N GLU A 11 -41.62 -0.27 -2.70
CA GLU A 11 -43.02 -0.49 -3.10
C GLU A 11 -43.86 0.79 -2.94
N GLU A 12 -44.77 1.03 -3.89
CA GLU A 12 -45.65 2.19 -3.90
C GLU A 12 -46.59 2.16 -2.68
N GLY A 13 -46.67 3.27 -1.94
CA GLY A 13 -47.46 3.37 -0.71
C GLY A 13 -46.80 2.80 0.55
N LYS A 14 -45.54 2.35 0.48
CA LYS A 14 -44.73 1.93 1.64
C LYS A 14 -43.45 2.76 1.76
N ASP A 15 -42.92 2.84 2.97
CA ASP A 15 -41.62 3.46 3.21
C ASP A 15 -40.50 2.70 2.52
N TRP A 16 -39.59 3.44 1.90
CA TRP A 16 -38.41 2.84 1.28
C TRP A 16 -37.46 2.28 2.34
N GLN A 17 -36.91 1.11 2.05
CA GLN A 17 -35.90 0.48 2.89
C GLN A 17 -34.59 0.45 2.14
N VAL A 18 -33.56 1.07 2.72
CA VAL A 18 -32.19 1.09 2.19
C VAL A 18 -31.27 0.48 3.24
N ARG A 19 -30.42 -0.45 2.82
CA ARG A 19 -29.37 -1.03 3.66
C ARG A 19 -28.04 -0.42 3.27
N ALA A 20 -27.33 0.14 4.24
CA ALA A 20 -25.94 0.54 4.08
C ALA A 20 -25.05 -0.52 4.74
N VAL A 21 -24.09 -1.05 3.99
CA VAL A 21 -23.07 -1.97 4.51
C VAL A 21 -21.74 -1.23 4.50
N THR A 22 -21.13 -1.12 5.67
CA THR A 22 -19.80 -0.55 5.85
C THR A 22 -18.93 -1.53 6.61
N VAL A 23 -17.63 -1.30 6.55
CA VAL A 23 -16.63 -2.09 7.27
C VAL A 23 -15.91 -1.17 8.22
N GLU A 24 -15.72 -1.63 9.45
CA GLU A 24 -14.85 -0.97 10.40
C GLU A 24 -13.39 -1.36 10.13
N LEU A 25 -12.48 -0.41 10.24
CA LEU A 25 -11.05 -0.69 10.16
C LEU A 25 -10.69 -1.68 11.27
N PRO A 26 -9.97 -2.78 10.94
CA PRO A 26 -9.59 -3.75 11.96
C PRO A 26 -8.64 -3.11 12.97
N GLU A 27 -8.77 -3.47 14.24
CA GLU A 27 -7.80 -3.07 15.26
C GLU A 27 -6.41 -3.63 14.94
N VAL A 28 -5.39 -2.78 15.03
CA VAL A 28 -4.00 -3.17 14.76
C VAL A 28 -3.18 -3.14 16.04
N LYS A 29 -2.63 -4.29 16.41
CA LYS A 29 -1.68 -4.42 17.51
C LYS A 29 -0.26 -4.38 16.96
N LEU A 30 0.34 -3.20 16.96
CA LEU A 30 1.70 -3.00 16.41
C LEU A 30 2.82 -3.71 17.20
N GLY A 31 2.58 -4.08 18.46
CA GLY A 31 3.62 -4.65 19.33
C GLY A 31 4.90 -3.79 19.39
N ASP A 32 6.04 -4.46 19.53
CA ASP A 32 7.38 -3.87 19.40
C ASP A 32 7.96 -4.12 18.00
N TYR A 33 7.30 -3.54 16.99
CA TYR A 33 7.73 -3.63 15.60
C TYR A 33 9.14 -3.08 15.37
N LYS A 34 9.59 -2.09 16.16
CA LYS A 34 10.96 -1.52 16.04
C LYS A 34 12.01 -2.55 16.45
N ALA A 35 11.81 -3.22 17.59
CA ALA A 35 12.72 -4.29 18.00
C ALA A 35 12.72 -5.47 17.02
N ALA A 36 11.56 -5.82 16.45
CA ALA A 36 11.48 -6.86 15.43
C ALA A 36 12.29 -6.51 14.17
N LEU A 37 12.18 -5.27 13.68
CA LEU A 37 12.95 -4.77 12.54
C LEU A 37 14.47 -4.81 12.79
N ILE A 38 14.91 -4.33 13.96
CA ILE A 38 16.32 -4.33 14.35
C ILE A 38 16.84 -5.77 14.52
N GLY A 39 16.02 -6.65 15.10
CA GLY A 39 16.35 -8.06 15.28
C GLY A 39 16.61 -8.77 13.95
N GLU A 40 15.73 -8.58 12.98
CA GLU A 40 15.83 -9.19 11.65
C GLU A 40 17.04 -8.64 10.87
N ALA A 41 17.33 -7.34 10.98
CA ALA A 41 18.56 -6.76 10.41
C ALA A 41 19.83 -7.37 11.00
N ARG A 42 19.86 -7.64 12.31
CA ARG A 42 21.01 -8.29 12.97
C ARG A 42 21.16 -9.76 12.58
N ALA A 43 20.06 -10.51 12.54
CA ALA A 43 20.08 -11.93 12.19
C ALA A 43 20.65 -12.17 10.78
N GLU A 44 20.28 -11.33 9.80
CA GLU A 44 20.78 -11.44 8.44
C GLU A 44 22.28 -11.08 8.32
N LYS A 45 22.73 -10.04 9.04
CA LYS A 45 24.18 -9.71 9.13
C LYS A 45 24.99 -10.90 9.66
N ILE A 46 24.42 -11.67 10.60
CA ILE A 46 25.07 -12.86 11.17
C ILE A 46 25.04 -14.06 10.19
N TRP A 47 23.98 -14.22 9.40
CA TRP A 47 23.78 -15.40 8.54
C TRP A 47 24.45 -15.33 7.16
N THR A 48 25.08 -14.21 6.75
CA THR A 48 25.76 -14.10 5.45
C THR A 48 26.79 -15.24 5.26
N PRO A 49 26.53 -16.27 4.41
CA PRO A 49 27.38 -17.44 4.36
C PRO A 49 28.71 -17.09 3.68
N GLU A 50 29.80 -17.20 4.42
CA GLU A 50 31.16 -17.11 3.92
C GLU A 50 31.45 -18.33 3.02
N LYS A 51 30.96 -18.31 1.78
CA LYS A 51 31.43 -19.24 0.74
C LYS A 51 32.85 -18.87 0.36
N GLY A 52 33.79 -19.37 1.18
CA GLY A 52 35.16 -19.73 0.84
C GLY A 52 35.94 -18.77 -0.06
N SER A 53 36.64 -17.81 0.53
CA SER A 53 38.08 -17.62 0.31
C SER A 53 38.58 -16.43 1.12
N ALA A 54 39.49 -16.72 2.05
CA ALA A 54 40.30 -15.71 2.71
C ALA A 54 40.99 -14.84 1.66
N LYS A 55 40.86 -13.51 1.80
CA LYS A 55 41.43 -12.41 0.98
C LYS A 55 40.55 -11.78 -0.11
N ALA A 56 39.29 -11.50 0.18
CA ALA A 56 38.61 -10.34 -0.41
C ALA A 56 38.28 -9.35 0.70
N ALA A 57 38.91 -8.18 0.63
CA ALA A 57 38.64 -7.06 1.52
C ALA A 57 37.12 -6.77 1.59
N GLN A 58 36.66 -6.50 2.80
CA GLN A 58 35.33 -6.05 3.16
C GLN A 58 34.78 -5.03 2.15
N LYS A 59 33.92 -5.50 1.26
CA LYS A 59 32.79 -4.70 0.81
C LYS A 59 31.61 -5.36 1.50
N GLU A 60 31.24 -4.83 2.67
CA GLU A 60 29.86 -4.97 3.14
C GLU A 60 28.99 -4.68 1.93
N LYS A 61 28.26 -5.68 1.46
CA LYS A 61 27.26 -5.44 0.43
C LYS A 61 26.16 -4.66 1.15
N GLU A 62 26.33 -3.34 1.22
CA GLU A 62 25.29 -2.46 1.74
C GLU A 62 24.05 -2.75 0.90
N LEU A 63 23.01 -3.25 1.57
CA LEU A 63 21.72 -3.46 0.94
C LEU A 63 21.33 -2.16 0.25
N THR A 64 20.84 -2.27 -0.98
CA THR A 64 20.29 -1.11 -1.68
C THR A 64 19.11 -0.56 -0.88
N GLN A 65 18.76 0.70 -1.12
CA GLN A 65 17.59 1.30 -0.48
C GLN A 65 16.33 0.47 -0.73
N GLU A 66 16.16 -0.07 -1.94
CA GLU A 66 15.03 -0.93 -2.31
C GLU A 66 15.02 -2.25 -1.54
N GLU A 67 16.18 -2.89 -1.36
CA GLU A 67 16.29 -4.13 -0.58
C GLU A 67 15.97 -3.89 0.90
N LYS A 68 16.42 -2.75 1.47
CA LYS A 68 16.06 -2.37 2.84
C LYS A 68 14.56 -2.12 2.99
N GLU A 69 13.95 -1.42 2.03
CA GLU A 69 12.49 -1.16 2.01
C GLU A 69 11.68 -2.45 1.94
N ALA A 70 12.03 -3.34 1.01
CA ALA A 70 11.39 -4.64 0.88
C ALA A 70 11.45 -5.42 2.20
N LYS A 71 12.63 -5.43 2.84
CA LYS A 71 12.82 -6.11 4.12
C LYS A 71 11.98 -5.53 5.26
N VAL A 72 11.90 -4.20 5.36
CA VAL A 72 11.02 -3.55 6.35
C VAL A 72 9.58 -3.99 6.12
N ILE A 73 9.11 -3.93 4.87
CA ILE A 73 7.75 -4.29 4.49
C ILE A 73 7.45 -5.75 4.85
N ASP A 74 8.34 -6.67 4.48
CA ASP A 74 8.16 -8.10 4.77
C ASP A 74 8.12 -8.37 6.28
N THR A 75 9.06 -7.78 7.03
CA THR A 75 9.11 -7.94 8.49
C THR A 75 7.83 -7.43 9.15
N LEU A 76 7.31 -6.27 8.73
CA LEU A 76 6.06 -5.72 9.25
C LEU A 76 4.87 -6.64 8.96
N LEU A 77 4.80 -7.17 7.72
CA LEU A 77 3.72 -8.04 7.29
C LEU A 77 3.75 -9.41 7.97
N GLU A 78 4.93 -9.92 8.34
CA GLU A 78 5.08 -11.17 9.07
C GLU A 78 4.79 -11.02 10.56
N LYS A 79 5.27 -9.94 11.19
CA LYS A 79 5.20 -9.78 12.66
C LYS A 79 3.88 -9.20 13.15
N ILE A 80 3.16 -8.48 12.29
CA ILE A 80 1.91 -7.83 12.66
C ILE A 80 0.75 -8.60 12.03
N GLU A 81 -0.07 -9.22 12.86
CA GLU A 81 -1.27 -9.93 12.43
C GLU A 81 -2.46 -8.95 12.34
N ILE A 82 -3.11 -8.92 11.18
CA ILE A 82 -4.32 -8.13 10.93
C ILE A 82 -5.25 -9.00 10.09
N ASN A 83 -6.51 -9.11 10.53
CA ASN A 83 -7.55 -9.75 9.74
C ASN A 83 -8.14 -8.71 8.77
N VAL A 84 -7.70 -8.73 7.51
CA VAL A 84 -8.20 -7.80 6.49
C VAL A 84 -9.62 -8.20 6.08
N PRO A 85 -10.61 -7.30 6.20
CA PRO A 85 -11.98 -7.61 5.80
C PRO A 85 -12.08 -7.93 4.30
N LYS A 86 -12.77 -9.02 3.97
CA LYS A 86 -12.94 -9.47 2.56
C LYS A 86 -13.50 -8.39 1.64
N MET A 87 -14.41 -7.56 2.14
CA MET A 87 -15.00 -6.48 1.34
C MET A 87 -13.95 -5.47 0.85
N LEU A 88 -12.98 -5.10 1.70
CA LEU A 88 -11.86 -4.23 1.30
C LEU A 88 -11.00 -4.89 0.22
N VAL A 89 -10.73 -6.19 0.38
CA VAL A 89 -9.97 -6.97 -0.61
C VAL A 89 -10.70 -7.00 -1.96
N GLU A 90 -12.01 -7.24 -1.96
CA GLU A 90 -12.80 -7.25 -3.20
C GLU A 90 -12.85 -5.88 -3.88
N GLU A 91 -12.96 -4.79 -3.12
CA GLU A 91 -12.93 -3.42 -3.66
C GLU A 91 -11.60 -3.14 -4.36
N GLU A 92 -10.48 -3.50 -3.73
CA GLU A 92 -9.14 -3.32 -4.29
C GLU A 92 -8.92 -4.17 -5.55
N ILE A 93 -9.37 -5.45 -5.54
CA ILE A 93 -9.31 -6.31 -6.73
C ILE A 93 -10.09 -5.67 -7.89
N ASN A 94 -11.31 -5.20 -7.63
CA ASN A 94 -12.15 -4.60 -8.67
C ASN A 94 -11.53 -3.30 -9.20
N SER A 95 -10.99 -2.44 -8.32
CA SER A 95 -10.26 -1.23 -8.70
C SER A 95 -9.06 -1.53 -9.62
N ARG A 96 -8.27 -2.55 -9.30
CA ARG A 96 -7.14 -3.01 -10.13
C ARG A 96 -7.58 -3.53 -11.48
N LEU A 97 -8.65 -4.33 -11.52
CA LEU A 97 -9.22 -4.83 -12.77
C LEU A 97 -9.77 -3.70 -13.65
N SER A 98 -10.51 -2.75 -13.07
CA SER A 98 -10.97 -1.56 -13.78
C SER A 98 -9.80 -0.76 -14.34
N SER A 99 -8.76 -0.53 -13.54
CA SER A 99 -7.54 0.17 -13.98
C SER A 99 -6.82 -0.57 -15.11
N LEU A 100 -6.80 -1.90 -15.09
CA LEU A 100 -6.26 -2.71 -16.18
C LEU A 100 -7.10 -2.54 -17.45
N LEU A 101 -8.42 -2.65 -17.34
CA LEU A 101 -9.33 -2.51 -18.48
C LEU A 101 -9.17 -1.14 -19.16
N GLU A 102 -9.13 -0.06 -18.39
CA GLU A 102 -8.91 1.30 -18.92
C GLU A 102 -7.58 1.44 -19.66
N ARG A 103 -6.50 0.80 -19.15
CA ARG A 103 -5.20 0.81 -19.83
C ARG A 103 -5.23 0.00 -21.12
N LEU A 104 -5.89 -1.16 -21.13
CA LEU A 104 -6.04 -1.99 -22.32
C LEU A 104 -6.87 -1.29 -23.39
N GLU A 105 -7.96 -0.63 -23.00
CA GLU A 105 -8.80 0.17 -23.90
C GLU A 105 -8.00 1.28 -24.59
N LYS A 106 -7.17 2.02 -23.83
CA LYS A 106 -6.27 3.05 -24.38
C LYS A 106 -5.24 2.51 -25.37
N LEU A 107 -4.88 1.24 -25.25
CA LEU A 107 -3.97 0.55 -26.16
C LEU A 107 -4.69 -0.17 -27.31
N GLY A 108 -6.02 -0.13 -27.35
CA GLY A 108 -6.83 -0.85 -28.34
C GLY A 108 -6.76 -2.38 -28.19
N LEU A 109 -6.45 -2.88 -26.99
CA LEU A 109 -6.32 -4.30 -26.69
C LEU A 109 -7.57 -4.82 -25.96
N SER A 110 -7.98 -6.06 -26.22
CA SER A 110 -9.01 -6.74 -25.45
C SER A 110 -8.41 -7.42 -24.22
N LEU A 111 -9.21 -7.61 -23.17
CA LEU A 111 -8.79 -8.37 -22.00
C LEU A 111 -8.41 -9.81 -22.38
N GLU A 112 -9.15 -10.42 -23.30
CA GLU A 112 -8.91 -11.79 -23.76
C GLU A 112 -7.55 -11.93 -24.44
N SER A 113 -7.18 -11.01 -25.35
CA SER A 113 -5.88 -11.07 -26.03
C SER A 113 -4.72 -10.82 -25.06
N TYR A 114 -4.91 -9.93 -24.08
CA TYR A 114 -3.94 -9.68 -23.02
C TYR A 114 -3.72 -10.93 -22.17
N LEU A 115 -4.80 -11.55 -21.68
CA LEU A 115 -4.74 -12.77 -20.88
C LEU A 115 -4.09 -13.93 -21.63
N ALA A 116 -4.38 -14.08 -22.93
CA ALA A 116 -3.73 -15.07 -23.79
C ALA A 116 -2.22 -14.82 -23.92
N SER A 117 -1.80 -13.56 -24.04
CA SER A 117 -0.37 -13.20 -24.18
C SER A 117 0.48 -13.55 -22.96
N ILE A 118 -0.13 -13.53 -21.76
CA ILE A 118 0.52 -13.89 -20.49
C ILE A 118 0.17 -15.31 -20.02
N ASN A 119 -0.57 -16.07 -20.83
CA ASN A 119 -1.03 -17.42 -20.55
C ASN A 119 -1.78 -17.55 -19.21
N LYS A 120 -2.69 -16.61 -18.93
CA LYS A 120 -3.53 -16.60 -17.71
C LYS A 120 -5.01 -16.62 -18.06
N THR A 121 -5.82 -17.06 -17.10
CA THR A 121 -7.27 -16.92 -17.13
C THR A 121 -7.73 -15.74 -16.28
N GLY A 122 -8.98 -15.31 -16.44
CA GLY A 122 -9.58 -14.28 -15.58
C GLY A 122 -9.54 -14.68 -14.09
N ASP A 123 -9.80 -15.94 -13.78
CA ASP A 123 -9.74 -16.47 -12.41
C ASP A 123 -8.32 -16.45 -11.84
N SER A 124 -7.32 -16.86 -12.62
CA SER A 124 -5.92 -16.82 -12.20
C SER A 124 -5.47 -15.38 -11.90
N LEU A 125 -5.81 -14.44 -12.78
CA LEU A 125 -5.50 -13.03 -12.58
C LEU A 125 -6.19 -12.49 -11.33
N ARG A 126 -7.47 -12.84 -11.11
CA ARG A 126 -8.22 -12.41 -9.93
C ARG A 126 -7.64 -12.97 -8.64
N SER A 127 -7.16 -14.22 -8.65
CA SER A 127 -6.49 -14.83 -7.50
C SER A 127 -5.18 -14.12 -7.15
N GLU A 128 -4.33 -13.84 -8.14
CA GLU A 128 -3.09 -13.10 -7.89
C GLU A 128 -3.34 -11.67 -7.38
N TYR A 129 -4.39 -11.03 -7.92
CA TYR A 129 -4.80 -9.71 -7.42
C TYR A 129 -5.34 -9.78 -6.01
N ARG A 130 -5.97 -10.88 -5.59
CA ARG A 130 -6.40 -11.09 -4.21
C ARG A 130 -5.20 -11.12 -3.27
N ASP A 131 -4.20 -11.95 -3.55
CA ASP A 131 -3.02 -12.08 -2.71
C ASP A 131 -2.27 -10.73 -2.60
N GLY A 132 -2.13 -10.04 -3.74
CA GLY A 132 -1.53 -8.71 -3.81
C GLY A 132 -2.36 -7.64 -3.08
N ALA A 133 -3.69 -7.69 -3.18
CA ALA A 133 -4.60 -6.75 -2.52
C ALA A 133 -4.58 -6.94 -1.00
N GLU A 134 -4.66 -8.18 -0.51
CA GLU A 134 -4.57 -8.48 0.93
C GLU A 134 -3.27 -7.95 1.52
N ARG A 135 -2.14 -8.24 0.86
CA ARG A 135 -0.83 -7.75 1.28
C ARG A 135 -0.74 -6.22 1.26
N SER A 136 -1.24 -5.58 0.20
CA SER A 136 -1.22 -4.13 0.04
C SER A 136 -2.07 -3.41 1.08
N ILE A 137 -3.30 -3.88 1.30
CA ILE A 137 -4.23 -3.32 2.29
C ILE A 137 -3.65 -3.52 3.69
N LYS A 138 -3.12 -4.71 3.99
CA LYS A 138 -2.47 -4.98 5.27
C LYS A 138 -1.33 -3.99 5.55
N LEU A 139 -0.43 -3.83 4.58
CA LEU A 139 0.67 -2.87 4.69
C LEU A 139 0.17 -1.44 4.91
N ASP A 140 -0.85 -1.03 4.13
CA ASP A 140 -1.44 0.29 4.22
C ASP A 140 -2.01 0.60 5.60
N ILE A 141 -2.71 -0.36 6.21
CA ILE A 141 -3.26 -0.21 7.56
C ILE A 141 -2.10 -0.14 8.57
N ILE A 142 -1.09 -1.02 8.46
CA ILE A 142 0.08 -1.01 9.36
C ILE A 142 0.79 0.35 9.31
N LEU A 143 1.14 0.83 8.12
CA LEU A 143 1.85 2.09 7.96
C LEU A 143 1.02 3.28 8.45
N SER A 144 -0.30 3.24 8.27
CA SER A 144 -1.21 4.27 8.79
C SER A 144 -1.26 4.26 10.31
N GLU A 145 -1.26 3.09 10.94
CA GLU A 145 -1.22 2.97 12.40
C GLU A 145 0.12 3.42 12.96
N VAL A 146 1.23 3.05 12.32
CA VAL A 146 2.57 3.53 12.70
C VAL A 146 2.67 5.04 12.54
N ALA A 147 2.13 5.61 11.45
CA ALA A 147 2.09 7.06 11.25
C ALA A 147 1.36 7.78 12.39
N GLN A 148 0.25 7.22 12.86
CA GLN A 148 -0.51 7.77 13.98
C GLN A 148 0.25 7.64 15.30
N LYS A 149 0.80 6.45 15.60
CA LYS A 149 1.57 6.18 16.82
C LYS A 149 2.81 7.08 16.93
N GLU A 150 3.53 7.26 15.83
CA GLU A 150 4.74 8.08 15.75
C GLU A 150 4.43 9.56 15.48
N LYS A 151 3.15 9.93 15.35
CA LYS A 151 2.68 11.29 15.05
C LYS A 151 3.38 11.91 13.84
N VAL A 152 3.48 11.13 12.77
CA VAL A 152 4.10 11.58 11.52
C VAL A 152 3.21 12.62 10.86
N GLU A 153 3.77 13.81 10.72
CA GLU A 153 3.16 14.93 10.03
C GLU A 153 3.91 15.22 8.73
N VAL A 154 3.16 15.69 7.75
CA VAL A 154 3.67 16.15 6.45
C VAL A 154 3.38 17.63 6.38
N THR A 155 4.40 18.44 6.16
CA THR A 155 4.25 19.89 6.06
C THR A 155 3.78 20.29 4.66
N ASP A 156 3.33 21.53 4.53
CA ASP A 156 2.87 22.03 3.23
C ASP A 156 4.03 22.21 2.25
N GLU A 157 5.24 22.49 2.76
CA GLU A 157 6.47 22.55 1.97
C GLU A 157 6.84 21.16 1.41
N GLU A 158 6.73 20.11 2.23
CA GLU A 158 6.97 18.73 1.78
C GLU A 158 5.96 18.32 0.70
N MET A 159 4.69 18.72 0.85
CA MET A 159 3.70 18.51 -0.20
C MET A 159 4.02 19.28 -1.48
N GLN A 160 4.37 20.57 -1.37
CA GLN A 160 4.74 21.38 -2.53
C GLN A 160 5.93 20.78 -3.28
N ALA A 161 6.96 20.37 -2.55
CA ALA A 161 8.14 19.73 -3.11
C ALA A 161 7.74 18.44 -3.86
N PHE A 162 6.93 17.57 -3.24
CA PHE A 162 6.47 16.34 -3.88
C PHE A 162 5.66 16.59 -5.15
N ILE A 163 4.70 17.53 -5.11
CA ILE A 163 3.84 17.83 -6.27
C ILE A 163 4.67 18.48 -7.39
N SER A 164 5.65 19.31 -7.05
CA SER A 164 6.51 19.97 -8.05
C SER A 164 7.38 19.02 -8.86
N VAL A 165 7.66 17.82 -8.33
CA VAL A 165 8.36 16.76 -9.09
C VAL A 165 7.49 16.21 -10.21
N ALA A 166 6.18 16.12 -9.99
CA ALA A 166 5.23 15.56 -10.95
C ALA A 166 4.62 16.62 -11.89
N SER A 167 4.55 17.89 -11.46
CA SER A 167 3.95 18.97 -12.24
C SER A 167 4.59 20.32 -11.91
N SER A 168 4.93 21.08 -12.95
CA SER A 168 5.40 22.47 -12.83
C SER A 168 4.26 23.50 -12.81
N ASP A 169 3.01 23.05 -12.92
CA ASP A 169 1.83 23.92 -12.92
C ASP A 169 1.55 24.45 -11.50
N LYS A 170 1.71 25.77 -11.34
CA LYS A 170 1.51 26.47 -10.06
C LYS A 170 0.06 26.39 -9.56
N ASP A 171 -0.92 26.32 -10.45
CA ASP A 171 -2.32 26.22 -10.07
C ASP A 171 -2.67 24.81 -9.60
N ALA A 172 -2.11 23.78 -10.25
CA ALA A 172 -2.21 22.40 -9.79
C ALA A 172 -1.55 22.23 -8.41
N ILE A 173 -0.36 22.79 -8.19
CA ILE A 173 0.34 22.76 -6.90
C ILE A 173 -0.50 23.43 -5.80
N LYS A 174 -1.10 24.59 -6.06
CA LYS A 174 -1.96 25.27 -5.07
C LYS A 174 -3.20 24.45 -4.70
N ARG A 175 -3.86 23.82 -5.68
CA ARG A 175 -5.06 22.97 -5.44
C ARG A 175 -4.73 21.73 -4.62
N LEU A 176 -3.65 21.05 -4.97
CA LEU A 176 -3.20 19.82 -4.31
C LEU A 176 -2.53 20.06 -2.95
N THR A 177 -2.27 21.31 -2.58
CA THR A 177 -1.67 21.65 -1.27
C THR A 177 -2.67 22.19 -0.25
N HIS A 178 -3.59 23.06 -0.66
CA HIS A 178 -4.39 23.82 0.32
C HIS A 178 -5.86 23.41 0.39
N ASN A 179 -6.43 22.86 -0.68
CA ASN A 179 -7.89 22.70 -0.74
C ASN A 179 -8.30 21.57 -1.66
N SER A 180 -8.51 20.37 -1.10
CA SER A 180 -9.33 19.31 -1.70
C SER A 180 -9.22 18.01 -0.90
N GLN A 181 -10.18 17.12 -1.14
CA GLN A 181 -10.07 15.70 -0.84
C GLN A 181 -8.84 15.06 -1.53
N GLU A 182 -8.38 15.63 -2.64
CA GLU A 182 -7.15 15.21 -3.33
C GLU A 182 -5.90 15.54 -2.49
N ALA A 183 -5.84 16.74 -1.88
CA ALA A 183 -4.74 17.12 -0.98
C ALA A 183 -4.63 16.17 0.23
N ALA A 184 -5.77 15.74 0.80
CA ALA A 184 -5.79 14.75 1.88
C ALA A 184 -5.22 13.40 1.43
N THR A 185 -5.58 12.96 0.22
CA THR A 185 -5.05 11.72 -0.39
C THR A 185 -3.54 11.79 -0.59
N VAL A 186 -3.04 12.90 -1.16
CA VAL A 186 -1.60 13.10 -1.37
C VAL A 186 -0.85 13.17 -0.04
N ARG A 187 -1.41 13.87 0.96
CA ARG A 187 -0.79 13.95 2.30
C ARG A 187 -0.73 12.58 2.97
N ALA A 188 -1.78 11.78 2.86
CA ALA A 188 -1.80 10.42 3.40
C ALA A 188 -0.74 9.53 2.74
N LEU A 189 -0.57 9.63 1.41
CA LEU A 189 0.48 8.93 0.68
C LEU A 189 1.88 9.34 1.17
N LEU A 190 2.13 10.64 1.30
CA LEU A 190 3.40 11.18 1.80
C LEU A 190 3.70 10.75 3.23
N LYS A 191 2.69 10.73 4.11
CA LYS A 191 2.84 10.24 5.48
C LYS A 191 3.32 8.79 5.50
N LYS A 192 2.68 7.92 4.71
CA LYS A 192 3.07 6.50 4.61
C LYS A 192 4.51 6.33 4.11
N ARG A 193 4.89 7.09 3.07
CA ARG A 193 6.26 7.08 2.54
C ARG A 193 7.28 7.52 3.59
N LYS A 194 7.00 8.63 4.30
CA LYS A 194 7.87 9.15 5.37
C LYS A 194 8.02 8.17 6.53
N VAL A 195 6.95 7.46 6.88
CA VAL A 195 7.03 6.34 7.84
C VAL A 195 7.97 5.26 7.33
N LEU A 196 7.80 4.79 6.09
CA LEU A 196 8.65 3.74 5.55
C LEU A 196 10.12 4.16 5.54
N GLU A 197 10.43 5.37 5.08
CA GLU A 197 11.79 5.94 5.10
C GLU A 197 12.36 6.00 6.53
N HIS A 198 11.55 6.43 7.50
CA HIS A 198 11.94 6.42 8.91
C HIS A 198 12.24 4.99 9.41
N LEU A 199 11.40 4.01 9.08
CA LEU A 199 11.63 2.62 9.50
C LEU A 199 12.88 2.01 8.85
N VAL A 200 13.15 2.34 7.59
CA VAL A 200 14.38 1.93 6.89
C VAL A 200 15.61 2.54 7.56
N SER A 201 15.52 3.80 8.02
CA SER A 201 16.62 4.45 8.74
C SER A 201 17.00 3.73 10.05
N LEU A 202 16.08 2.96 10.65
CA LEU A 202 16.37 2.15 11.84
C LEU A 202 17.22 0.90 11.54
N LEU A 203 17.33 0.50 10.27
CA LEU A 203 18.14 -0.64 9.83
C LEU A 203 19.60 -0.26 9.52
N THR A 204 19.89 1.04 9.47
CA THR A 204 21.23 1.59 9.15
C THR A 204 21.98 1.88 10.44
#